data_AF-A0A7J8YH23-F1
#
_entry.id   AF-A0A7J8YH23-F1
#
_cell.length_a   1.000
_cell.length_b   1.000
_cell.length_c   1.000
_cell.angle_alpha   90.00
_cell.angle_beta   90.00
_cell.angle_gamma   90.00
#
_symmetry.space_group_name_H-M   'P 1'
#
loop_
_entity.id
_entity.type
_entity.pdbx_description
1 polymer ?
#
loop_
_entity_poly.entity_id
_entity_poly.type
_entity_poly.pdbx_seq_one_letter_code
_entity_poly.pdbx_strand_id
1 'polypeptide(L)'
;MDTKLGSLKIPPASLPVFPVVFIMILAPVYDHLIIPFARRVTNTEMGITHLQRIGIGLFLSIISMAVAALVEIKRKRVATDSGLLDSTAPLPITFFWIALQYLFLGSADLFTLAGLLEFFFTEAPSSMRSLATSLSWASLAMGYYLSSVIVSIVNNVTGNSGHSPWLSGYTINRYHLDRFYWLMCVLSTLNFLHYLFWAMRYKYRSAGAGASK
;
A
#
# COMPACT_ATOMS: atom_id res chain seq x y z
N MET A 1 0.32 -15.75 -14.60
CA MET A 1 1.55 -16.15 -13.90
C MET A 1 1.44 -17.62 -13.54
N ASP A 2 2.55 -18.34 -13.56
CA ASP A 2 2.55 -19.74 -13.14
C ASP A 2 2.13 -19.83 -11.67
N THR A 3 1.01 -20.51 -11.43
CA THR A 3 0.42 -20.70 -10.11
C THR A 3 1.06 -21.87 -9.37
N LYS A 4 2.11 -22.48 -9.93
CA LYS A 4 2.80 -23.62 -9.35
C LYS A 4 3.91 -23.17 -8.41
N LEU A 5 3.70 -23.36 -7.11
CA LEU A 5 4.77 -23.38 -6.11
C LEU A 5 5.13 -24.86 -5.89
N GLY A 6 6.04 -25.41 -6.70
CA GLY A 6 6.32 -26.85 -6.71
C GLY A 6 5.13 -27.67 -7.24
N SER A 7 4.55 -28.54 -6.40
CA SER A 7 3.39 -29.38 -6.74
C SER A 7 2.02 -28.70 -6.49
N LEU A 8 1.98 -27.53 -5.85
CA LEU A 8 0.75 -26.88 -5.42
C LEU A 8 0.34 -25.76 -6.39
N LYS A 9 -0.87 -25.88 -6.95
CA LYS A 9 -1.50 -24.89 -7.81
C LYS A 9 -2.23 -23.87 -6.93
N ILE A 10 -1.57 -22.75 -6.64
CA ILE A 10 -2.09 -21.68 -5.78
C ILE A 10 -3.11 -20.86 -6.58
N PRO A 11 -4.41 -20.87 -6.22
CA PRO A 11 -5.41 -20.10 -6.94
C PRO A 11 -5.11 -18.60 -6.81
N PRO A 12 -5.25 -17.80 -7.88
CA PRO A 12 -5.00 -16.34 -7.85
C PRO A 12 -5.83 -15.60 -6.78
N ALA A 13 -6.98 -16.14 -6.40
CA ALA A 13 -7.82 -15.59 -5.32
C ALA A 13 -7.19 -15.70 -3.92
N SER A 14 -6.19 -16.57 -3.73
CA SER A 14 -5.47 -16.73 -2.45
C SER A 14 -4.27 -15.79 -2.28
N LEU A 15 -3.95 -14.99 -3.30
CA LEU A 15 -2.86 -14.02 -3.26
C LEU A 15 -2.93 -12.99 -2.11
N PRO A 16 -4.11 -12.54 -1.64
CA PRO A 16 -4.20 -11.64 -0.49
C PRO A 16 -3.71 -12.24 0.84
N VAL A 17 -3.51 -13.56 0.94
CA VAL A 17 -2.94 -14.20 2.14
C VAL A 17 -1.47 -13.80 2.34
N PHE A 18 -0.73 -13.53 1.27
CA PHE A 18 0.70 -13.22 1.36
C PHE A 18 0.98 -11.91 2.14
N PRO A 19 0.33 -10.78 1.83
CA PRO A 19 0.42 -9.58 2.68
C PRO A 19 0.16 -9.85 4.15
N VAL A 20 -0.87 -10.64 4.47
CA VAL A 20 -1.25 -10.94 5.86
C VAL A 20 -0.15 -11.73 6.56
N VAL A 21 0.41 -12.75 5.91
CA VAL A 21 1.54 -13.53 6.45
C VAL A 21 2.77 -12.65 6.62
N PHE A 22 3.08 -11.78 5.65
CA PHE A 22 4.18 -10.84 5.77
C PHE A 22 3.98 -9.87 6.94
N ILE A 23 2.78 -9.30 7.11
CA ILE A 23 2.47 -8.44 8.26
C ILE A 23 2.63 -9.22 9.57
N MET A 24 2.17 -10.47 9.64
CA MET A 24 2.28 -11.31 10.84
C MET A 24 3.74 -11.60 11.23
N ILE A 25 4.65 -11.70 10.25
CA ILE A 25 6.09 -11.85 10.49
C ILE A 25 6.75 -10.50 10.77
N LEU A 26 6.35 -9.44 10.07
CA LEU A 26 6.97 -8.13 10.14
C LEU A 26 6.57 -7.36 11.39
N ALA A 27 5.38 -7.59 11.95
CA ALA A 27 4.92 -6.99 13.19
C ALA A 27 5.83 -7.31 14.38
N PRO A 28 6.15 -8.59 14.71
CA PRO A 28 7.08 -8.88 15.79
C PRO A 28 8.50 -8.40 15.50
N VAL A 29 8.95 -8.42 14.23
CA VAL A 29 10.24 -7.83 13.83
C VAL A 29 10.25 -6.32 14.06
N TYR A 30 9.14 -5.64 13.78
CA TYR A 30 8.99 -4.21 14.01
C TYR A 30 9.09 -3.90 15.50
N ASP A 31 8.32 -4.62 16.33
CA ASP A 31 8.27 -4.40 17.78
C ASP A 31 9.61 -4.75 18.48
N HIS A 32 10.27 -5.84 18.07
CA HIS A 32 11.48 -6.33 18.72
C HIS A 32 12.80 -5.81 18.14
N LEU A 33 12.84 -5.39 16.88
CA LEU A 33 14.07 -4.92 16.23
C LEU A 33 13.98 -3.45 15.83
N ILE A 34 12.92 -3.05 15.12
CA ILE A 34 12.85 -1.71 14.53
C ILE A 34 12.62 -0.64 15.61
N ILE A 35 11.68 -0.85 16.54
CA ILE A 35 11.42 0.08 17.65
C ILE A 35 12.66 0.28 18.55
N PRO A 36 13.32 -0.76 19.08
CA PRO A 36 14.47 -0.57 19.95
C PRO A 36 15.69 -0.01 19.20
N PHE A 37 15.89 -0.38 17.93
CA PHE A 37 16.94 0.23 17.09
C PHE A 37 16.65 1.71 16.85
N ALA A 38 15.42 2.06 16.49
CA ALA A 38 15.00 3.43 16.30
C ALA A 38 15.21 4.27 17.56
N ARG A 39 14.83 3.75 18.74
CA ARG A 39 15.07 4.40 20.04
C ARG A 39 16.55 4.63 20.32
N ARG A 40 17.43 3.68 19.98
CA ARG A 40 18.90 3.83 20.13
C ARG A 40 19.49 4.91 19.23
N VAL A 41 19.00 5.04 17.99
CA VAL A 41 19.56 6.00 17.02
C VAL A 41 19.08 7.43 17.29
N THR A 42 17.84 7.60 17.76
CA THR A 42 17.20 8.92 17.90
C THR A 42 17.25 9.50 19.32
N ASN A 43 17.70 8.73 20.33
CA ASN A 43 17.88 9.18 21.72
C ASN A 43 16.68 9.94 22.34
N THR A 44 15.47 9.67 21.86
CA THR A 44 14.22 10.23 22.39
C THR A 44 13.32 9.08 22.87
N GLU A 45 12.57 9.26 23.96
CA GLU A 45 11.72 8.19 24.55
C GLU A 45 10.70 7.61 23.54
N MET A 46 10.30 8.39 22.54
CA MET A 46 9.37 8.01 21.47
C MET A 46 10.07 7.46 20.20
N GLY A 47 11.38 7.62 20.06
CA GLY A 47 12.18 7.15 18.93
C GLY A 47 11.88 7.86 17.60
N ILE A 48 10.80 7.47 16.92
CA ILE A 48 10.33 8.04 15.64
C ILE A 48 9.01 8.74 15.91
N THR A 49 8.85 9.98 15.45
CA THR A 49 7.58 10.70 15.61
C THR A 49 6.44 9.99 14.87
N HIS A 50 5.22 10.01 15.39
CA HIS A 50 4.10 9.29 14.76
C HIS A 50 3.87 9.72 13.31
N LEU A 51 4.05 11.02 13.00
CA LEU A 51 3.99 11.54 11.63
C LEU A 51 5.11 10.96 10.73
N GLN A 52 6.33 10.78 11.23
CA GLN A 52 7.39 10.15 10.44
C GLN A 52 7.07 8.68 10.13
N ARG A 53 6.47 7.94 11.08
CA ARG A 53 6.04 6.54 10.83
C ARG A 53 4.99 6.47 9.72
N ILE A 54 3.97 7.34 9.78
CA ILE A 54 2.97 7.43 8.72
C ILE A 54 3.62 7.81 7.38
N GLY A 55 4.54 8.77 7.37
CA GLY A 55 5.29 9.18 6.19
C GLY A 55 6.11 8.04 5.57
N ILE A 56 6.80 7.24 6.37
CA ILE A 56 7.54 6.05 5.90
C ILE A 56 6.58 5.06 5.25
N GLY A 57 5.43 4.81 5.88
CA GLY A 57 4.41 3.91 5.32
C GLY A 57 3.88 4.40 3.97
N LEU A 58 3.57 5.70 3.84
CA LEU A 58 3.16 6.31 2.57
C LEU A 58 4.26 6.27 1.51
N PHE A 59 5.53 6.40 1.89
CA PHE A 59 6.65 6.24 0.97
C PHE A 59 6.81 4.79 0.48
N LEU A 60 6.66 3.82 1.38
CA LEU A 60 6.69 2.39 1.05
C LEU A 60 5.52 1.99 0.14
N SER A 61 4.35 2.62 0.26
CA SER A 61 3.23 2.37 -0.65
C SER A 61 3.51 2.85 -2.08
N ILE A 62 4.22 3.98 -2.24
CA ILE A 62 4.70 4.45 -3.56
C ILE A 62 5.66 3.42 -4.17
N ILE A 63 6.62 2.93 -3.39
CA ILE A 63 7.57 1.90 -3.84
C ILE A 63 6.79 0.63 -4.24
N SER A 64 5.81 0.21 -3.44
CA SER A 64 4.97 -0.95 -3.75
C SER A 64 4.26 -0.79 -5.10
N MET A 65 3.63 0.36 -5.36
CA MET A 65 2.97 0.63 -6.64
C MET A 65 3.96 0.70 -7.81
N ALA A 66 5.15 1.26 -7.62
CA ALA A 66 6.21 1.29 -8.64
C ALA A 66 6.71 -0.13 -8.97
N VAL A 67 6.95 -0.96 -7.96
CA VAL A 67 7.31 -2.38 -8.15
C VAL A 67 6.18 -3.12 -8.87
N ALA A 68 4.91 -2.89 -8.51
CA ALA A 68 3.76 -3.47 -9.20
C ALA A 68 3.76 -3.15 -10.70
N ALA A 69 3.98 -1.87 -11.06
CA ALA A 69 4.05 -1.43 -12.43
C ALA A 69 5.19 -2.11 -13.21
N LEU A 70 6.39 -2.21 -12.61
CA LEU A 70 7.54 -2.86 -13.22
C LEU A 70 7.33 -4.37 -13.41
N VAL A 71 6.73 -5.03 -12.42
CA VAL A 71 6.40 -6.46 -12.49
C VAL A 71 5.38 -6.72 -13.58
N GLU A 72 4.39 -5.85 -13.75
CA GLU A 72 3.38 -5.97 -14.80
C GLU A 72 3.98 -5.73 -16.21
N ILE A 73 4.87 -4.75 -16.36
CA ILE A 73 5.61 -4.52 -17.62
C ILE A 73 6.44 -5.77 -17.97
N LYS A 74 7.17 -6.32 -16.99
CA LYS A 74 7.94 -7.56 -17.18
C LYS A 74 7.03 -8.73 -17.53
N ARG A 75 5.86 -8.82 -16.88
CA ARG A 75 4.86 -9.86 -17.16
C ARG A 75 4.36 -9.80 -18.60
N LYS A 76 4.04 -8.60 -19.06
CA LYS A 76 3.55 -8.35 -20.41
C LYS A 76 4.64 -8.63 -21.46
N ARG A 77 5.89 -8.22 -21.20
CA ARG A 77 7.02 -8.51 -22.10
C ARG A 77 7.24 -10.01 -22.29
N VAL A 78 7.26 -10.78 -21.20
CA VAL A 78 7.41 -12.25 -21.25
C VAL A 78 6.22 -12.90 -21.97
N ALA A 79 5.01 -12.37 -21.82
CA ALA A 79 3.82 -12.86 -22.54
C ALA A 79 3.92 -12.61 -24.05
N THR A 80 4.41 -11.44 -24.47
CA THR A 80 4.65 -11.10 -25.88
C THR A 80 5.75 -11.96 -26.49
N ASP A 81 6.90 -12.07 -25.81
CA ASP A 81 8.08 -12.80 -26.32
C ASP A 81 7.82 -14.31 -26.44
N SER A 82 6.93 -14.85 -25.60
CA SER A 82 6.55 -16.27 -25.63
C SER A 82 5.39 -16.57 -26.59
N GLY A 83 4.85 -15.58 -27.32
CA GLY A 83 3.71 -15.76 -28.22
C GLY A 83 2.40 -16.16 -27.53
N LEU A 84 2.32 -16.04 -26.20
CA LEU A 84 1.21 -16.54 -25.36
C LEU A 84 0.19 -15.44 -25.02
N LEU A 85 0.14 -14.36 -25.81
CA LEU A 85 -0.78 -13.23 -25.59
C LEU A 85 -2.25 -13.67 -25.53
N ASP A 86 -2.63 -14.69 -26.31
CA ASP A 86 -3.99 -15.23 -26.40
C ASP A 86 -4.19 -16.58 -25.67
N SER A 87 -3.16 -17.10 -24.98
CA SER A 87 -3.24 -18.38 -24.25
C SER A 87 -3.33 -18.19 -22.74
N THR A 88 -4.23 -18.95 -22.10
CA THR A 88 -4.37 -19.09 -20.63
C THR A 88 -3.25 -19.92 -19.98
N ALA A 89 -2.19 -20.22 -20.72
CA ALA A 89 -1.06 -20.98 -20.22
C ALA A 89 -0.31 -20.18 -19.13
N PRO A 90 0.23 -20.86 -18.11
CA PRO A 90 0.99 -20.21 -17.06
C PRO A 90 2.22 -19.50 -17.64
N LEU A 91 2.24 -18.17 -17.54
CA LEU A 91 3.42 -17.37 -17.88
C LEU A 91 4.59 -17.75 -16.95
N PRO A 92 5.80 -18.01 -17.48
CA PRO A 92 6.98 -18.40 -16.72
C PRO A 92 7.58 -17.20 -15.98
N ILE A 93 6.80 -16.64 -15.06
CA ILE A 93 7.21 -15.52 -14.22
C ILE A 93 7.18 -16.02 -12.79
N THR A 94 8.34 -15.92 -12.15
CA THR A 94 8.51 -16.34 -10.77
C THR A 94 7.57 -15.55 -9.87
N PHE A 95 6.80 -16.27 -9.07
CA PHE A 95 5.90 -15.73 -8.05
C PHE A 95 6.58 -14.72 -7.10
N PHE A 96 7.90 -14.85 -6.94
CA PHE A 96 8.78 -13.98 -6.17
C PHE A 96 8.61 -12.47 -6.46
N TRP A 97 8.32 -12.08 -7.70
CA TRP A 97 8.14 -10.68 -8.08
C TRP A 97 6.88 -10.04 -7.47
N ILE A 98 5.79 -10.81 -7.41
CA ILE A 98 4.55 -10.38 -6.73
C ILE A 98 4.76 -10.39 -5.22
N ALA A 99 5.47 -11.40 -4.70
CA ALA A 99 5.80 -11.45 -3.27
C ALA A 99 6.57 -10.20 -2.81
N LEU A 100 7.49 -9.69 -3.65
CA LEU A 100 8.23 -8.46 -3.37
C LEU A 100 7.30 -7.22 -3.29
N GLN A 101 6.35 -7.08 -4.21
CA GLN A 101 5.33 -6.03 -4.14
C GLN A 101 4.52 -6.12 -2.84
N TYR A 102 4.07 -7.33 -2.47
CA TYR A 102 3.28 -7.54 -1.26
C TYR A 102 4.07 -7.34 0.03
N LEU A 103 5.37 -7.59 0.03
CA LEU A 103 6.25 -7.26 1.15
C LEU A 103 6.25 -5.75 1.41
N PHE A 104 6.45 -4.93 0.36
CA PHE A 104 6.41 -3.47 0.50
C PHE A 104 5.01 -2.97 0.88
N LEU A 105 3.95 -3.56 0.32
CA LEU A 105 2.58 -3.22 0.68
C LEU A 105 2.28 -3.51 2.15
N GLY A 106 2.60 -4.73 2.63
CA GLY A 106 2.38 -5.11 4.03
C GLY A 106 3.21 -4.28 4.99
N SER A 107 4.44 -3.91 4.61
CA SER A 107 5.24 -2.95 5.37
C SER A 107 4.57 -1.59 5.45
N ALA A 108 4.12 -1.06 4.31
CA ALA A 108 3.42 0.23 4.24
C ALA A 108 2.19 0.26 5.15
N ASP A 109 1.35 -0.80 5.10
CA ASP A 109 0.16 -0.92 5.93
C ASP A 109 0.51 -0.97 7.43
N LEU A 110 1.54 -1.73 7.81
CA LEU A 110 1.99 -1.81 9.20
C LEU A 110 2.43 -0.43 9.73
N PHE A 111 3.29 0.28 8.99
CA PHE A 111 3.81 1.57 9.42
C PHE A 111 2.75 2.67 9.43
N THR A 112 1.88 2.72 8.41
CA THR A 112 0.80 3.70 8.34
C THR A 112 -0.25 3.48 9.42
N LEU A 113 -0.74 2.25 9.59
CA LEU A 113 -1.79 1.94 10.56
C LEU A 113 -1.30 2.11 11.99
N ALA A 114 -0.10 1.62 12.31
CA ALA A 114 0.49 1.80 13.63
C ALA A 114 0.72 3.29 13.94
N GLY A 115 1.29 4.05 12.99
CA GLY A 115 1.51 5.48 13.16
C GLY A 115 0.21 6.28 13.29
N LEU A 116 -0.82 5.94 12.52
CA LEU A 116 -2.13 6.59 12.56
C LEU A 116 -2.84 6.36 13.89
N LEU A 117 -2.87 5.10 14.35
CA LEU A 117 -3.49 4.76 15.64
C LEU A 117 -2.76 5.44 16.78
N GLU A 118 -1.43 5.32 16.87
CA GLU A 118 -0.67 5.99 17.93
C GLU A 118 -0.89 7.50 17.93
N PHE A 119 -0.82 8.15 16.76
CA PHE A 119 -1.06 9.59 16.62
C PHE A 119 -2.44 9.99 17.16
N PHE A 120 -3.48 9.27 16.76
CA PHE A 120 -4.84 9.54 17.22
C PHE A 120 -5.00 9.30 18.72
N PHE A 121 -4.39 8.25 19.27
CA PHE A 121 -4.47 7.95 20.69
C PHE A 121 -3.68 8.93 21.57
N THR A 122 -2.59 9.52 21.06
CA THR A 122 -1.78 10.51 21.78
C THR A 122 -2.35 11.93 21.68
N GLU A 123 -2.87 12.32 20.52
CA GLU A 123 -3.34 13.69 20.30
C GLU A 123 -4.83 13.87 20.68
N ALA A 124 -5.64 12.81 20.60
CA ALA A 124 -7.04 12.89 21.02
C ALA A 124 -7.18 12.91 22.56
N PRO A 125 -8.13 13.69 23.09
CA PRO A 125 -8.55 13.59 24.49
C PRO A 125 -8.96 12.14 24.84
N SER A 126 -8.74 11.72 26.08
CA SER A 126 -9.07 10.36 26.54
C SER A 126 -10.54 9.99 26.31
N SER A 127 -11.45 10.97 26.40
CA SER A 127 -12.89 10.81 26.13
C SER A 127 -13.26 10.62 24.65
N MET A 128 -12.35 10.93 23.71
CA MET A 128 -12.62 10.90 22.26
C MET A 128 -11.86 9.77 21.54
N ARG A 129 -11.21 8.86 22.27
CA ARG A 129 -10.45 7.76 21.66
C ARG A 129 -11.30 6.83 20.77
N SER A 130 -12.57 6.61 21.14
CA SER A 130 -13.52 5.85 20.32
C SER A 130 -13.80 6.56 18.99
N LEU A 131 -13.96 7.88 19.00
CA LEU A 131 -14.14 8.70 17.79
C LEU A 131 -12.88 8.69 16.91
N ALA A 132 -11.70 8.70 17.51
CA ALA A 132 -10.44 8.65 16.77
C ALA A 132 -10.25 7.30 16.06
N THR A 133 -10.67 6.21 16.71
CA THR A 133 -10.68 4.87 16.11
C THR A 133 -11.72 4.76 14.99
N SER A 134 -12.94 5.26 15.20
CA SER A 134 -13.98 5.23 14.16
C SER A 134 -13.61 6.08 12.94
N LEU A 135 -12.95 7.23 13.15
CA LEU A 135 -12.44 8.08 12.08
C LEU A 135 -11.36 7.36 11.24
N SER A 136 -10.51 6.55 11.88
CA SER A 136 -9.50 5.73 11.19
C SER A 136 -10.15 4.71 10.25
N TRP A 137 -11.18 3.99 10.74
CA TRP A 137 -11.95 3.06 9.91
C TRP A 137 -12.76 3.75 8.82
N ALA A 138 -13.33 4.92 9.11
CA ALA A 138 -14.03 5.73 8.13
C ALA A 138 -13.11 6.21 7.01
N SER A 139 -11.87 6.59 7.34
CA SER A 139 -10.83 6.94 6.36
C SER A 139 -10.47 5.76 5.47
N LEU A 140 -10.31 4.55 6.03
CA LEU A 140 -10.10 3.33 5.26
C LEU A 140 -11.26 3.02 4.31
N ALA A 141 -12.50 3.10 4.80
CA ALA A 141 -13.70 2.93 3.97
C ALA A 141 -13.76 3.95 2.82
N MET A 142 -13.45 5.22 3.10
CA MET A 142 -13.37 6.26 2.08
C MET A 142 -12.29 5.94 1.03
N GLY A 143 -11.15 5.37 1.44
CA GLY A 143 -10.12 4.88 0.53
C GLY A 143 -10.63 3.79 -0.42
N TYR A 144 -11.38 2.81 0.09
CA TYR A 144 -11.99 1.77 -0.76
C TYR A 144 -12.99 2.35 -1.76
N TYR A 145 -13.87 3.26 -1.33
CA TYR A 145 -14.81 3.92 -2.24
C TYR A 145 -14.09 4.76 -3.30
N LEU A 146 -13.05 5.49 -2.89
CA LEU A 146 -12.23 6.27 -3.82
C LEU A 146 -11.56 5.37 -4.85
N SER A 147 -11.07 4.19 -4.46
CA SER A 147 -10.54 3.20 -5.39
C SER A 147 -11.57 2.77 -6.44
N SER A 148 -12.82 2.51 -6.04
CA SER A 148 -13.89 2.18 -6.99
C SER A 148 -14.21 3.34 -7.94
N VAL A 149 -14.22 4.57 -7.43
CA VAL A 149 -14.43 5.77 -8.26
C VAL A 149 -13.30 5.96 -9.26
N ILE A 150 -12.05 5.81 -8.85
CA ILE A 150 -10.88 5.91 -9.74
C ILE A 150 -10.99 4.86 -10.86
N VAL A 151 -11.31 3.61 -10.53
CA VAL A 151 -11.52 2.55 -11.53
C VAL A 151 -12.62 2.92 -12.51
N SER A 152 -13.75 3.46 -12.02
CA SER A 152 -14.86 3.91 -12.87
C SER A 152 -14.44 5.04 -13.81
N ILE A 153 -13.71 6.05 -13.31
CA ILE A 153 -13.21 7.18 -14.11
C ILE A 153 -12.25 6.67 -15.19
N VAL A 154 -11.29 5.82 -14.83
CA VAL A 154 -10.34 5.24 -15.78
C VAL A 154 -11.06 4.46 -16.88
N ASN A 155 -12.07 3.66 -16.51
CA ASN A 155 -12.88 2.93 -17.47
C ASN A 155 -13.66 3.85 -18.42
N ASN A 156 -14.27 4.92 -17.90
CA ASN A 156 -15.04 5.86 -18.71
C ASN A 156 -14.15 6.66 -19.68
N VAL A 157 -13.06 7.24 -19.18
CA VAL A 157 -12.11 8.05 -19.97
C VAL A 157 -11.44 7.20 -21.04
N THR A 158 -11.03 5.97 -20.71
CA THR A 158 -10.38 5.10 -21.69
C THR A 158 -11.38 4.53 -22.68
N GLY A 159 -12.60 4.19 -22.25
CA GLY A 159 -13.65 3.64 -23.11
C GLY A 159 -14.21 4.64 -24.14
N ASN A 160 -14.28 5.93 -23.79
CA ASN A 160 -14.73 6.98 -24.72
C ASN A 160 -13.68 7.34 -25.79
N SER A 161 -12.42 6.94 -25.62
CA SER A 161 -11.31 7.35 -26.49
C SER A 161 -11.13 6.47 -27.74
N GLY A 162 -12.09 5.59 -28.06
CA GLY A 162 -12.02 4.68 -29.22
C GLY A 162 -10.92 3.61 -29.14
N HIS A 163 -10.18 3.54 -28.03
CA HIS A 163 -9.13 2.57 -27.74
C HIS A 163 -9.61 1.58 -26.67
N SER A 164 -9.02 0.37 -26.64
CA SER A 164 -9.41 -0.65 -25.66
C SER A 164 -9.27 -0.13 -24.21
N PRO A 165 -10.29 -0.26 -23.36
CA PRO A 165 -10.24 0.24 -21.98
C PRO A 165 -9.12 -0.41 -21.16
N TRP A 166 -8.52 0.34 -20.22
CA TRP A 166 -7.39 -0.17 -19.42
C TRP A 166 -7.80 -1.31 -18.48
N LEU A 167 -9.05 -1.30 -18.01
CA LEU A 167 -9.61 -2.20 -17.00
C LEU A 167 -10.91 -2.92 -17.45
N SER A 168 -11.36 -2.74 -18.70
CA SER A 168 -12.53 -3.44 -19.25
C SER A 168 -12.28 -3.97 -20.67
N GLY A 169 -12.57 -5.25 -20.89
CA GLY A 169 -12.12 -6.01 -22.05
C GLY A 169 -12.25 -7.52 -21.82
N TYR A 170 -12.35 -8.28 -22.91
CA TYR A 170 -12.71 -9.71 -22.91
C TYR A 170 -11.61 -10.65 -22.34
N THR A 171 -10.35 -10.19 -22.25
CA THR A 171 -9.21 -10.98 -21.78
C THR A 171 -8.23 -10.13 -20.97
N ILE A 172 -7.84 -10.61 -19.78
CA ILE A 172 -6.92 -9.95 -18.83
C ILE A 172 -5.58 -9.55 -19.48
N ASN A 173 -5.13 -10.29 -20.51
CA ASN A 173 -3.87 -10.02 -21.20
C ASN A 173 -3.88 -8.74 -22.05
N ARG A 174 -5.05 -8.21 -22.43
CA ARG A 174 -5.16 -6.92 -23.13
C ARG A 174 -5.31 -5.73 -22.18
N TYR A 175 -5.41 -5.94 -20.87
CA TYR A 175 -5.41 -4.84 -19.92
C TYR A 175 -4.06 -4.13 -19.91
N HIS A 176 -4.13 -2.81 -19.77
CA HIS A 176 -2.96 -1.96 -19.52
C HIS A 176 -2.86 -1.70 -18.02
N LEU A 177 -2.80 -2.77 -17.23
CA LEU A 177 -2.64 -2.72 -15.77
C LEU A 177 -1.36 -1.97 -15.37
N ASP A 178 -0.33 -2.00 -16.23
CA ASP A 178 0.89 -1.21 -16.08
C ASP A 178 0.60 0.29 -15.97
N ARG A 179 -0.30 0.83 -16.80
CA ARG A 179 -0.69 2.25 -16.78
C ARG A 179 -1.51 2.60 -15.55
N PHE A 180 -2.36 1.66 -15.10
CA PHE A 180 -3.13 1.84 -13.88
C PHE A 180 -2.22 1.87 -12.64
N TYR A 181 -1.21 0.99 -12.55
CA TYR A 181 -0.25 1.02 -11.45
C TYR A 181 0.62 2.28 -11.47
N TRP A 182 1.01 2.78 -12.65
CA TRP A 182 1.67 4.08 -12.76
C TRP A 182 0.78 5.24 -12.32
N LEU A 183 -0.50 5.24 -12.69
CA LEU A 183 -1.47 6.22 -12.20
C LEU A 183 -1.57 6.19 -10.67
N MET A 184 -1.69 5.00 -10.08
CA MET A 184 -1.73 4.82 -8.62
C MET A 184 -0.43 5.27 -7.95
N CYS A 185 0.73 5.05 -8.59
CA CYS A 185 2.03 5.54 -8.12
C CYS A 185 2.07 7.08 -8.08
N VAL A 186 1.61 7.74 -9.14
CA VAL A 186 1.54 9.22 -9.21
C VAL A 186 0.57 9.76 -8.16
N LEU A 187 -0.63 9.19 -8.04
CA LEU A 187 -1.61 9.59 -7.03
C LEU A 187 -1.08 9.39 -5.60
N SER A 188 -0.38 8.27 -5.34
CA SER A 188 0.25 8.01 -4.05
C SER A 188 1.37 9.02 -3.74
N THR A 189 2.11 9.43 -4.76
CA THR A 189 3.15 10.47 -4.63
C THR A 189 2.55 11.83 -4.31
N LEU A 190 1.48 12.23 -5.01
CA LEU A 190 0.75 13.46 -4.71
C LEU A 190 0.17 13.44 -3.29
N ASN A 191 -0.39 12.31 -2.86
CA ASN A 191 -0.87 12.10 -1.50
C ASN A 191 0.26 12.25 -0.47
N PHE A 192 1.43 11.67 -0.73
CA PHE A 192 2.60 11.80 0.15
C PHE A 192 3.09 13.25 0.24
N LEU A 193 3.14 13.99 -0.86
CA LEU A 193 3.53 15.41 -0.85
C LEU A 193 2.51 16.27 -0.09
N HIS A 194 1.22 16.00 -0.28
CA HIS A 194 0.15 16.66 0.46
C HIS A 194 0.27 16.37 1.96
N TYR A 195 0.50 15.10 2.32
CA TYR A 195 0.75 14.69 3.69
C TYR A 195 1.97 15.40 4.29
N LEU A 196 3.09 15.45 3.57
CA LEU A 196 4.33 16.08 4.03
C LEU A 196 4.10 17.58 4.29
N PHE A 197 3.36 18.26 3.42
CA PHE A 197 2.99 19.66 3.60
C PHE A 197 2.26 19.91 4.93
N TRP A 198 1.27 19.07 5.26
CA TRP A 198 0.56 19.17 6.54
C TRP A 198 1.41 18.74 7.73
N ALA A 199 2.18 17.67 7.58
CA ALA A 199 3.05 17.14 8.63
C ALA A 199 4.11 18.15 9.06
N MET A 200 4.69 18.91 8.12
CA MET A 200 5.65 19.97 8.43
C MET A 200 5.03 21.16 9.17
N ARG A 201 3.73 21.42 8.96
CA ARG A 201 3.01 22.51 9.62
C ARG A 201 2.40 22.12 10.96
N TYR A 202 2.26 20.82 11.22
CA TYR A 202 1.66 20.30 12.43
C TYR A 202 2.60 20.47 13.62
N LYS A 203 2.10 21.09 14.69
CA LYS A 203 2.81 21.17 15.97
C LYS A 203 2.21 20.15 16.92
N TYR A 204 3.03 19.22 17.40
CA TYR A 204 2.65 18.26 18.42
C TYR A 204 2.17 18.97 19.69
N ARG A 205 1.14 18.42 20.34
CA ARG A 205 0.70 18.95 21.62
C ARG A 205 1.73 18.57 22.68
N SER A 206 2.27 19.57 23.38
CA SER A 206 3.23 19.33 24.47
C SER A 206 2.56 18.47 25.56
N ALA A 207 3.19 17.34 25.91
CA ALA A 207 2.74 16.42 26.94
C ALA A 207 2.81 16.99 28.38
N GLY A 208 2.90 18.31 28.55
CA GLY A 208 3.04 19.00 29.84
C GLY A 208 1.86 19.87 30.30
N ALA A 209 0.79 20.02 29.51
CA ALA A 209 -0.29 20.97 29.82
C ALA A 209 -1.56 20.35 30.44
N GLY A 210 -1.48 19.12 30.95
CA GLY A 210 -2.62 18.39 31.55
C GLY A 210 -2.52 18.11 33.05
N ALA A 211 -1.44 18.51 33.72
CA ALA A 211 -1.24 18.32 35.16
C ALA A 211 -1.20 19.66 35.89
N SER A 212 -2.20 20.51 35.69
CA SER A 212 -2.56 21.58 36.63
C SER A 212 -3.92 22.16 36.24
N LYS A 213 -4.97 21.62 36.84
CA LYS A 213 -6.04 22.33 37.57
C LYS A 213 -7.19 21.38 37.86
#